data_AF-A0A940E3K6-F1
#
_entry.id   AF-A0A940E3K6-F1
#
_cell.length_a   1.000
_cell.length_b   1.000
_cell.length_c   1.000
_cell.angle_alpha   90.00
_cell.angle_beta   90.00
_cell.angle_gamma   90.00
#
_symmetry.space_group_name_H-M   'P 1'
#
loop_
_entity.id
_entity.type
_entity.pdbx_description
1 polymer ?
#
loop_
_entity_poly.entity_id
_entity_poly.type
_entity_poly.pdbx_seq_one_letter_code
_entity_poly.pdbx_strand_id
1 'polypeptide(L)'
;MKRHELPALKSVTEAVYQSEYQKLRPVLEAEARVQAQLARLDAQVVQTRQDSAVTDGYQITGTDVLWNGWEAATRRQLNMELARCRAQKLAAMQQLRQAFGRKQAVERLNDTLKAEQKRARSRPKP
;
A
#
# COMPACT_ATOMS: atom_id res chain seq x y z
N MET A 1 6.14 -16.44 31.83
CA MET A 1 5.56 -16.85 30.53
C MET A 1 5.64 -18.35 30.42
N LYS A 2 4.52 -19.05 30.26
CA LYS A 2 4.50 -20.52 30.27
C LYS A 2 4.78 -21.04 28.85
N ARG A 3 5.60 -22.09 28.74
CA ARG A 3 6.12 -22.64 27.47
C ARG A 3 5.03 -23.06 26.46
N HIS A 4 3.83 -23.37 26.93
CA HIS A 4 2.68 -23.75 26.09
C HIS A 4 1.95 -22.55 25.46
N GLU A 5 2.24 -21.32 25.90
CA GLU A 5 1.57 -20.10 25.42
C GLU A 5 2.23 -19.56 24.13
N LEU A 6 3.46 -19.96 23.83
CA LEU A 6 4.22 -19.48 22.67
C LEU A 6 3.63 -19.87 21.30
N PRO A 7 3.13 -21.10 21.08
CA PRO A 7 2.44 -21.44 19.83
C PRO A 7 1.17 -20.62 19.62
N ALA A 8 0.40 -20.39 20.70
CA ALA A 8 -0.80 -19.54 20.67
C ALA A 8 -0.43 -18.07 20.41
N LEU A 9 0.64 -17.57 21.03
CA LEU A 9 1.13 -16.22 20.77
C LEU A 9 1.60 -16.06 19.33
N LYS A 10 2.28 -17.06 18.76
CA LYS A 10 2.69 -17.07 17.34
C LYS A 10 1.47 -16.97 16.42
N SER A 11 0.45 -17.81 16.64
CA SER A 11 -0.76 -17.78 15.81
C SER A 11 -1.52 -16.45 15.90
N VAL A 12 -1.59 -15.86 17.10
CA VAL A 12 -2.22 -14.54 17.30
C VAL A 12 -1.42 -13.45 16.58
N THR A 13 -0.09 -13.43 16.69
CA THR A 13 0.73 -12.42 15.99
C THR A 13 0.67 -12.57 14.47
N GLU A 14 0.55 -13.80 13.96
CA GLU A 14 0.33 -14.07 12.54
C GLU A 14 -1.03 -13.54 12.07
N ALA A 15 -2.10 -13.85 12.82
CA ALA A 15 -3.45 -13.39 12.50
C ALA A 15 -3.57 -11.86 12.52
N VAL A 16 -2.92 -11.20 13.49
CA VAL A 16 -2.86 -9.73 13.54
C VAL A 16 -2.14 -9.18 12.31
N TYR A 17 -0.97 -9.73 11.95
CA TYR A 17 -0.25 -9.31 10.74
C TYR A 17 -1.11 -9.46 9.47
N GLN A 18 -1.78 -10.60 9.32
CA GLN A 18 -2.67 -10.86 8.17
C GLN A 18 -3.86 -9.89 8.14
N SER A 19 -4.46 -9.59 9.30
CA SER A 19 -5.54 -8.61 9.40
C SER A 19 -5.08 -7.21 8.98
N GLU A 20 -3.92 -6.76 9.47
CA GLU A 20 -3.36 -5.45 9.09
C GLU A 20 -3.01 -5.40 7.59
N TYR A 21 -2.52 -6.51 7.02
CA TYR A 21 -2.27 -6.61 5.59
C TYR A 21 -3.57 -6.54 4.76
N GLN A 22 -4.64 -7.20 5.21
CA GLN A 22 -5.94 -7.12 4.55
C GLN A 22 -6.53 -5.71 4.60
N LYS A 23 -6.35 -4.97 5.69
CA LYS A 23 -6.76 -3.56 5.80
C LYS A 23 -6.00 -2.65 4.83
N LEU A 24 -4.78 -3.01 4.43
CA LEU A 24 -3.96 -2.23 3.49
C LEU A 24 -4.41 -2.40 2.03
N ARG A 25 -4.96 -3.57 1.66
CA ARG A 25 -5.43 -3.86 0.29
C ARG A 25 -6.33 -2.77 -0.32
N PRO A 26 -7.43 -2.33 0.33
CA PRO A 26 -8.31 -1.33 -0.26
C PRO A 26 -7.61 0.01 -0.50
N VAL A 27 -6.62 0.38 0.33
CA VAL A 27 -5.84 1.62 0.15
C VAL A 27 -4.93 1.50 -1.07
N LEU A 28 -4.31 0.34 -1.29
CA LEU A 28 -3.48 0.08 -2.48
C LEU A 28 -4.33 0.05 -3.76
N GLU A 29 -5.50 -0.57 -3.72
CA GLU A 29 -6.45 -0.59 -4.83
C GLU A 29 -6.95 0.83 -5.16
N ALA A 30 -7.27 1.64 -4.15
CA ALA A 30 -7.64 3.04 -4.33
C ALA A 30 -6.50 3.87 -4.94
N GLU A 31 -5.26 3.70 -4.46
CA GLU A 31 -4.09 4.37 -5.04
C GLU A 31 -3.91 4.00 -6.52
N ALA A 32 -3.97 2.71 -6.85
CA ALA A 32 -3.84 2.22 -8.23
C ALA A 32 -4.96 2.75 -9.13
N ARG A 33 -6.20 2.83 -8.62
CA ARG A 33 -7.34 3.39 -9.36
C ARG A 33 -7.14 4.87 -9.69
N VAL A 34 -6.72 5.69 -8.73
CA VAL A 34 -6.47 7.12 -8.96
C VAL A 34 -5.30 7.33 -9.93
N GLN A 35 -4.26 6.51 -9.84
CA GLN A 35 -3.16 6.52 -10.81
C GLN A 35 -3.63 6.18 -12.23
N ALA A 36 -4.48 5.17 -12.39
CA ALA A 36 -5.05 4.82 -13.69
C ALA A 36 -5.94 5.95 -14.25
N GLN A 37 -6.69 6.65 -13.39
CA GLN A 37 -7.49 7.82 -13.80
C GLN A 37 -6.60 8.98 -14.26
N LEU A 38 -5.51 9.27 -13.56
CA LEU A 38 -4.52 10.27 -13.98
C LEU A 38 -3.90 9.91 -15.33
N ALA A 39 -3.45 8.67 -15.51
CA ALA A 39 -2.87 8.21 -16.77
C ALA A 39 -3.87 8.32 -17.94
N ARG A 40 -5.15 8.03 -17.69
CA ARG A 40 -6.22 8.20 -18.69
C ARG A 40 -6.45 9.68 -19.02
N LEU A 41 -6.45 10.56 -18.03
CA LEU A 41 -6.58 12.00 -18.26
C LEU A 41 -5.41 12.51 -19.11
N ASP A 42 -4.19 12.10 -18.79
CA ASP A 42 -2.99 12.46 -19.56
C ASP A 42 -3.07 11.99 -21.01
N ALA A 43 -3.51 10.74 -21.24
CA ALA A 43 -3.69 10.20 -22.58
C ALA A 43 -4.75 10.98 -23.39
N GLN A 44 -5.86 11.37 -22.76
CA GLN A 44 -6.90 12.18 -23.39
C GLN A 44 -6.37 13.56 -23.79
N VAL A 45 -5.62 14.22 -22.91
CA VAL A 45 -5.02 15.54 -23.18
C VAL A 45 -4.04 15.48 -24.34
N VAL A 46 -3.20 14.45 -24.40
CA VAL A 46 -2.25 14.25 -25.51
C VAL A 46 -3.01 14.01 -26.82
N GLN A 47 -4.03 13.14 -26.82
CA GLN A 47 -4.82 12.85 -28.01
C GLN A 47 -5.53 14.10 -28.55
N THR A 48 -6.21 14.86 -27.69
CA THR A 48 -6.91 16.09 -28.08
C THR A 48 -5.95 17.14 -28.68
N ARG A 49 -4.73 17.25 -28.14
CA ARG A 49 -3.70 18.14 -28.71
C ARG A 49 -3.20 17.66 -30.08
N GLN A 50 -3.05 16.36 -30.27
CA GLN A 50 -2.63 15.79 -31.56
C GLN A 50 -3.71 15.96 -32.64
N ASP A 51 -4.98 15.67 -32.32
CA ASP A 51 -6.10 15.83 -33.25
C ASP A 51 -6.30 17.30 -33.66
N SER A 52 -6.09 18.23 -32.70
CA SER A 52 -6.16 19.67 -32.97
C SER A 52 -5.02 20.17 -33.86
N ALA A 53 -3.83 19.60 -33.75
CA ALA A 53 -2.68 19.96 -34.59
C ALA A 53 -2.83 19.49 -36.06
N VAL A 54 -3.64 18.46 -36.31
CA VAL A 54 -3.87 17.88 -37.65
C VAL A 54 -5.00 18.58 -38.42
N THR A 55 -5.90 19.32 -37.73
CA THR A 55 -7.16 19.85 -38.32
C THR A 55 -7.08 21.29 -38.86
N ASP A 56 -5.91 21.92 -38.84
CA ASP A 56 -5.60 23.19 -39.54
C ASP A 56 -6.23 24.46 -38.95
N GLY A 57 -5.45 25.57 -38.93
CA GLY A 57 -5.79 27.01 -38.93
C GLY A 57 -7.09 27.61 -38.32
N TYR A 58 -7.94 26.86 -37.64
CA TYR A 58 -9.30 27.29 -37.31
C TYR A 58 -9.43 27.64 -35.82
N GLN A 59 -9.86 28.86 -35.61
CA GLN A 59 -10.07 29.54 -34.34
C GLN A 59 -10.90 28.69 -33.36
N ILE A 60 -10.28 28.21 -32.28
CA ILE A 60 -10.99 27.65 -31.13
C ILE A 60 -10.39 28.26 -29.86
N THR A 61 -10.68 29.53 -29.60
CA THR A 61 -10.15 30.25 -28.42
C THR A 61 -11.11 30.22 -27.22
N GLY A 62 -12.37 29.80 -27.42
CA GLY A 62 -13.39 29.77 -26.34
C GLY A 62 -13.59 28.40 -25.69
N THR A 63 -13.67 27.33 -26.49
CA THR A 63 -13.90 25.95 -26.00
C THR A 63 -12.68 25.40 -25.26
N ASP A 64 -11.48 25.84 -25.65
CA ASP A 64 -10.22 25.39 -25.06
C ASP A 64 -10.04 25.91 -23.63
N VAL A 65 -10.56 27.10 -23.29
CA VAL A 65 -10.47 27.65 -21.92
C VAL A 65 -11.31 26.83 -20.93
N LEU A 66 -12.51 26.41 -21.34
CA LEU A 66 -13.37 25.55 -20.51
C LEU A 66 -12.78 24.15 -20.34
N TRP A 67 -12.22 23.59 -21.42
CA TRP A 67 -11.54 22.30 -21.38
C TRP A 67 -10.28 22.32 -20.49
N ASN A 68 -9.43 23.33 -20.65
CA ASN A 68 -8.23 23.51 -19.82
C ASN A 68 -8.58 23.76 -18.34
N GLY A 69 -9.65 24.51 -18.07
CA GLY A 69 -10.17 24.70 -16.71
C GLY A 69 -10.67 23.39 -16.07
N TRP A 70 -11.41 22.59 -16.83
CA TRP A 70 -11.85 21.27 -16.40
C TRP A 70 -10.69 20.30 -16.19
N GLU A 71 -9.69 20.27 -17.09
CA GLU A 71 -8.49 19.45 -16.95
C GLU A 71 -7.74 19.80 -15.67
N ALA A 72 -7.47 21.10 -15.45
CA ALA A 72 -6.74 21.56 -14.27
C ALA A 72 -7.49 21.26 -12.97
N ALA A 73 -8.82 21.43 -12.94
CA ALA A 73 -9.65 21.10 -11.79
C ALA A 73 -9.65 19.59 -11.53
N THR A 74 -9.85 18.77 -12.56
CA THR A 74 -9.87 17.30 -12.47
C THR A 74 -8.52 16.74 -12.03
N ARG A 75 -7.42 17.23 -12.61
CA ARG A 75 -6.06 16.85 -12.22
C ARG A 75 -5.77 17.22 -10.77
N ARG A 76 -6.20 18.41 -10.32
CA ARG A 76 -6.04 18.84 -8.92
C ARG A 76 -6.82 17.91 -7.98
N GLN A 77 -8.07 17.59 -8.30
CA GLN A 77 -8.91 16.65 -7.55
C GLN A 77 -8.22 15.29 -7.40
N LEU A 78 -7.80 14.69 -8.52
CA LEU A 78 -7.13 13.39 -8.53
C LEU A 78 -5.80 13.41 -7.76
N ASN A 79 -5.02 14.49 -7.86
CA ASN A 79 -3.78 14.63 -7.08
C ASN A 79 -4.03 14.73 -5.58
N MET A 80 -5.08 15.44 -5.15
CA MET A 80 -5.48 15.49 -3.73
C MET A 80 -5.92 14.12 -3.23
N GLU A 81 -6.69 13.38 -4.02
CA GLU A 81 -7.11 12.01 -3.71
C GLU A 81 -5.91 11.05 -3.62
N LEU A 82 -4.96 11.18 -4.54
CA LEU A 82 -3.71 10.41 -4.52
C LEU A 82 -2.88 10.72 -3.27
N ALA A 83 -2.74 12.00 -2.91
CA ALA A 83 -2.03 12.41 -1.71
C ALA A 83 -2.70 11.84 -0.44
N ARG A 84 -4.03 11.85 -0.39
CA ARG A 84 -4.81 11.25 0.71
C ARG A 84 -4.58 9.75 0.81
N CYS A 85 -4.65 9.02 -0.32
CA CYS A 85 -4.39 7.57 -0.35
C CYS A 85 -2.97 7.24 0.12
N ARG A 86 -1.97 8.02 -0.32
CA ARG A 86 -0.57 7.87 0.12
C ARG A 86 -0.39 8.13 1.61
N ALA A 87 -1.05 9.15 2.17
CA ALA A 87 -1.01 9.42 3.60
C ALA A 87 -1.62 8.25 4.40
N GLN A 88 -2.77 7.73 3.96
CA GLN A 88 -3.40 6.55 4.57
C GLN A 88 -2.52 5.30 4.48
N LYS A 89 -1.87 5.08 3.34
CA LYS A 89 -0.90 3.98 3.13
C LYS A 89 0.27 4.09 4.09
N LEU A 90 0.86 5.28 4.26
CA LEU A 90 1.95 5.50 5.20
C LEU A 90 1.53 5.19 6.65
N ALA A 91 0.33 5.63 7.06
CA ALA A 91 -0.21 5.34 8.37
C ALA A 91 -0.44 3.83 8.59
N ALA A 92 -1.05 3.14 7.62
CA ALA A 92 -1.28 1.70 7.69
C ALA A 92 0.03 0.88 7.68
N MET A 93 1.04 1.33 6.92
CA MET A 93 2.36 0.70 6.88
C MET A 93 3.09 0.76 8.23
N GLN A 94 2.87 1.81 9.04
CA GLN A 94 3.43 1.89 10.40
C GLN A 94 2.86 0.77 11.29
N GLN A 95 1.56 0.52 11.24
CA GLN A 95 0.90 -0.54 12.01
C GLN A 95 1.35 -1.93 11.54
N LEU A 96 1.44 -2.14 10.21
CA LEU A 96 1.93 -3.38 9.64
C LEU A 96 3.37 -3.70 10.07
N ARG A 97 4.25 -2.68 10.10
CA ARG A 97 5.64 -2.83 10.58
C ARG A 97 5.70 -3.25 12.04
N GLN A 98 4.85 -2.69 12.90
CA GLN A 98 4.80 -3.07 14.31
C GLN A 98 4.31 -4.52 14.49
N ALA A 99 3.24 -4.90 13.78
CA ALA A 99 2.73 -6.27 13.80
C ALA A 99 3.78 -7.28 13.31
N PHE A 100 4.49 -6.94 12.23
CA PHE A 100 5.58 -7.75 11.71
C PHE A 100 6.75 -7.88 12.69
N GLY A 101 7.16 -6.78 13.34
CA GLY A 101 8.22 -6.81 14.35
C GLY A 101 7.86 -7.70 15.54
N ARG A 102 6.61 -7.65 16.00
CA ARG A 102 6.10 -8.54 17.08
C ARG A 102 6.12 -10.01 16.65
N LYS A 103 5.63 -10.33 15.44
CA LYS A 103 5.71 -11.68 14.86
C LYS A 103 7.16 -12.18 14.84
N GLN A 104 8.09 -11.36 14.33
CA GLN A 104 9.50 -11.74 14.21
C GLN A 104 10.15 -11.96 15.58
N ALA A 105 9.81 -11.16 16.59
CA ALA A 105 10.29 -11.36 17.96
C ALA A 105 9.80 -12.68 18.55
N VAL A 106 8.52 -13.02 18.37
CA VAL A 106 7.93 -14.28 18.85
C VAL A 106 8.55 -15.49 18.13
N GLU A 107 8.82 -15.38 16.82
CA GLU A 107 9.51 -16.41 16.06
C GLU A 107 10.93 -16.68 16.59
N ARG A 108 11.73 -15.62 16.81
CA ARG A 108 13.07 -15.73 17.37
C ARG A 108 13.07 -16.35 18.79
N LEU A 109 12.11 -15.97 19.62
CA LEU A 109 11.94 -16.55 20.97
C LEU A 109 11.59 -18.04 20.90
N ASN A 110 10.74 -18.43 19.94
CA ASN A 110 10.39 -19.84 19.75
C ASN A 110 11.60 -20.67 19.27
N ASP A 111 12.40 -20.12 18.37
CA ASP A 111 13.58 -20.81 17.82
C ASP A 111 14.70 -20.98 18.87
N THR A 112 14.93 -19.95 19.69
CA THR A 112 15.89 -20.03 20.81
C THR A 112 15.47 -21.10 21.83
N LEU A 113 14.20 -21.15 22.22
CA LEU A 113 13.69 -22.17 23.14
C LEU A 113 13.76 -23.58 22.56
N LYS A 114 13.52 -23.75 21.25
CA LYS A 114 13.70 -25.03 20.55
C LYS A 114 15.17 -25.46 20.54
N ALA A 115 16.09 -24.53 20.30
CA ALA A 115 17.52 -24.81 20.31
C ALA A 115 18.01 -25.22 21.71
N GLU A 116 17.56 -24.53 22.76
CA GLU A 116 17.84 -24.90 24.15
C GLU A 116 17.32 -26.30 24.50
N GLN A 117 16.10 -26.66 24.07
CA GLN A 117 15.57 -28.01 24.27
C GLN A 117 16.41 -29.07 23.58
N LYS A 118 16.82 -28.84 22.32
CA LYS A 118 17.69 -29.77 21.60
C LYS A 118 19.01 -29.97 22.34
N ARG A 119 19.62 -28.88 22.83
CA ARG A 119 20.87 -28.92 23.62
C ARG A 119 20.71 -29.63 24.96
N ALA A 120 19.59 -29.41 25.65
CA ALA A 120 19.30 -30.08 26.92
C ALA A 120 19.03 -31.59 26.74
N ARG A 121 18.42 -31.99 25.61
CA ARG A 121 18.21 -33.40 25.27
C ARG A 121 19.48 -34.11 24.79
N SER A 122 20.41 -33.39 24.17
CA SER A 122 21.66 -33.95 23.66
C SER A 122 22.78 -34.02 24.71
N ARG A 123 22.59 -33.45 25.91
CA ARG A 123 23.58 -33.52 26.99
C ARG A 123 23.34 -34.81 27.79
N PRO A 124 24.23 -35.81 27.74
CA PRO A 124 24.09 -37.01 28.56
C PRO A 124 24.19 -36.63 30.04
N LYS A 125 23.34 -37.27 30.85
CA LYS A 125 23.36 -37.15 32.31
C LYS A 125 24.66 -37.82 32.81
N PRO A 126 25.41 -37.22 33.76
CA PRO A 126 26.62 -37.83 34.31
C PRO A 126 26.32 -39.14 35.02
#